data_AF-A0A4Q1CNU3-F1
#
_entry.id   AF-A0A4Q1CNU3-F1
#
_cell.length_a   1.000
_cell.length_b   1.000
_cell.length_c   1.000
_cell.angle_alpha   90.00
_cell.angle_beta   90.00
_cell.angle_gamma   90.00
#
_symmetry.space_group_name_H-M   'P 1'
#
loop_
_entity.id
_entity.type
_entity.pdbx_description
1 polymer ?
#
loop_
_entity_poly.entity_id
_entity_poly.type
_entity_poly.pdbx_seq_one_letter_code
_entity_poly.pdbx_strand_id
1 'polypeptide(L)'
;MQHELLQKTQNVSEIGRHIGLEAGEEMAKRFFDKHPEQAFVNILGKDLFLKALSQPGCEGIAIVPGYNAAGVRQAIIVAVDANKQPIYQYAVVSATGEITMEEALVGDDGTIDNSGWGSGK
;
A
#
# COMPACT_ATOMS: atom_id res chain seq x y z
N MET A 1 -28.20 7.65 15.56
CA MET A 1 -27.41 7.73 16.82
C MET A 1 -26.24 6.74 16.91
N GLN A 2 -26.38 5.41 16.78
CA GLN A 2 -25.19 4.50 16.81
C GLN A 2 -24.38 4.46 15.51
N HIS A 3 -24.98 4.71 14.34
CA HIS A 3 -24.26 4.74 13.05
C HIS A 3 -23.47 6.04 12.81
N GLU A 4 -23.72 7.11 13.58
CA GLU A 4 -23.03 8.40 13.44
C GLU A 4 -21.71 8.46 14.21
N LEU A 5 -21.47 7.55 15.16
CA LEU A 5 -20.25 7.51 15.98
C LEU A 5 -19.07 6.77 15.31
N LEU A 6 -19.30 6.08 14.20
CA LEU A 6 -18.25 5.36 13.43
C LEU A 6 -17.46 6.28 12.48
N GLN A 7 -17.86 7.54 12.34
CA GLN A 7 -17.10 8.55 11.62
C GLN A 7 -16.24 9.41 12.56
N LYS A 8 -15.73 8.84 13.65
CA LYS A 8 -14.52 9.42 14.23
C LYS A 8 -13.46 9.23 13.15
N THR A 9 -13.08 10.29 12.47
CA THR A 9 -12.04 10.26 11.43
C THR A 9 -10.84 9.53 11.99
N GLN A 10 -10.70 8.25 11.66
CA GLN A 10 -9.62 7.43 12.17
C GLN A 10 -8.35 8.02 11.57
N ASN A 11 -7.41 8.41 12.44
CA ASN A 11 -6.10 8.88 12.02
C ASN A 11 -5.51 7.82 11.09
N VAL A 12 -4.96 8.23 9.95
CA VAL A 12 -4.51 7.29 8.93
C VAL A 12 -3.45 6.33 9.49
N SER A 13 -2.59 6.82 10.38
CA SER A 13 -1.60 6.06 11.13
C SER A 13 -2.17 5.02 12.10
N GLU A 14 -3.47 5.07 12.42
CA GLU A 14 -4.17 4.10 13.26
C GLU A 14 -4.98 3.07 12.45
N ILE A 15 -4.97 3.13 11.12
CA ILE A 15 -5.71 2.20 10.26
C ILE A 15 -5.00 0.85 10.20
N GLY A 16 -5.76 -0.22 10.44
CA GLY A 16 -5.27 -1.59 10.44
C GLY A 16 -4.92 -2.10 11.83
N ARG A 17 -4.64 -3.41 11.93
CA ARG A 17 -4.21 -4.05 13.18
C ARG A 17 -3.45 -5.33 12.88
N HIS A 18 -2.61 -5.76 13.83
CA HIS A 18 -2.00 -7.07 13.79
C HIS A 18 -3.07 -8.16 14.01
N ILE A 19 -3.25 -9.06 13.04
CA ILE A 19 -4.26 -10.13 13.09
C ILE A 19 -3.67 -11.52 13.41
N GLY A 20 -2.35 -11.66 13.43
CA GLY A 20 -1.67 -12.95 13.60
C GLY A 20 -1.61 -13.79 12.32
N LEU A 21 -0.71 -14.79 12.31
CA LEU A 21 -0.42 -15.63 11.14
C LEU A 21 -1.63 -16.47 10.71
N GLU A 22 -2.21 -17.24 11.62
CA GLU A 22 -3.31 -18.18 11.34
C GLU A 22 -4.54 -17.47 10.73
N ALA A 23 -4.97 -16.37 11.35
CA ALA A 23 -6.09 -15.59 10.82
C ALA A 23 -5.77 -14.97 9.44
N GLY A 24 -4.52 -14.58 9.21
CA GLY A 24 -4.04 -14.10 7.91
C GLY A 24 -4.09 -15.17 6.83
N GLU A 25 -3.59 -16.38 7.12
CA GLU A 25 -3.62 -17.53 6.21
C GLU A 25 -5.06 -17.94 5.88
N GLU A 26 -5.94 -18.03 6.88
CA GLU A 26 -7.36 -18.36 6.66
C GLU A 26 -8.07 -17.28 5.82
N MET A 27 -7.72 -16.00 6.03
CA MET A 27 -8.28 -14.89 5.25
C MET A 27 -7.82 -14.96 3.78
N ALA A 28 -6.54 -15.20 3.53
CA ALA A 28 -5.99 -15.37 2.18
C ALA A 28 -6.59 -16.60 1.47
N LYS A 29 -6.64 -17.75 2.17
CA LYS A 29 -7.23 -18.99 1.66
C LYS A 29 -8.68 -18.80 1.23
N ARG A 30 -9.52 -18.19 2.08
CA ARG A 30 -10.93 -17.92 1.75
C ARG A 30 -11.08 -17.07 0.49
N PHE A 31 -10.18 -16.10 0.27
CA PHE A 31 -10.20 -15.28 -0.93
C PHE A 31 -9.79 -16.09 -2.17
N PHE A 32 -8.69 -16.84 -2.11
CA PHE A 32 -8.18 -17.63 -3.24
C PHE A 32 -9.11 -18.80 -3.63
N ASP A 33 -9.74 -19.47 -2.65
CA ASP A 33 -10.73 -20.51 -2.91
C ASP A 33 -11.95 -19.97 -3.68
N LYS A 34 -12.31 -18.69 -3.45
CA LYS A 34 -13.45 -18.02 -4.09
C LYS A 34 -13.09 -17.35 -5.42
N HIS A 35 -11.85 -16.90 -5.56
CA HIS A 35 -11.34 -16.14 -6.70
C HIS A 35 -10.03 -16.77 -7.21
N PRO A 36 -10.07 -18.01 -7.72
CA PRO A 36 -8.87 -18.73 -8.16
C PRO A 36 -8.13 -18.02 -9.30
N GLU A 37 -8.83 -17.24 -10.13
CA GLU A 37 -8.25 -16.40 -11.18
C GLU A 37 -7.45 -15.20 -10.65
N GLN A 38 -7.58 -14.89 -9.36
CA GLN A 38 -6.87 -13.82 -8.66
C GLN A 38 -5.92 -14.37 -7.58
N ALA A 39 -5.60 -15.66 -7.62
CA ALA A 39 -4.72 -16.32 -6.66
C ALA A 39 -3.24 -16.04 -6.95
N PHE A 40 -2.86 -14.77 -6.83
CA PHE A 40 -1.49 -14.30 -6.99
C PHE A 40 -1.10 -13.35 -5.86
N VAL A 41 0.20 -13.27 -5.59
CA VAL A 41 0.80 -12.45 -4.55
C VAL A 41 1.73 -11.43 -5.20
N ASN A 42 1.66 -10.17 -4.75
CA ASN A 42 2.64 -9.16 -5.12
C ASN A 42 3.79 -9.19 -4.10
N ILE A 43 5.01 -9.40 -4.56
CA ILE A 43 6.20 -9.37 -3.71
C ILE A 43 6.93 -8.04 -3.95
N LEU A 44 7.01 -7.23 -2.90
CA LEU A 44 7.56 -5.89 -2.97
C LEU A 44 8.78 -5.77 -2.04
N GLY A 45 9.84 -5.13 -2.53
CA GLY A 45 11.06 -4.92 -1.76
C GLY A 45 10.84 -3.99 -0.57
N LYS A 46 11.46 -4.30 0.58
CA LYS A 46 11.43 -3.48 1.81
C LYS A 46 11.74 -2.00 1.55
N ASP A 47 12.74 -1.74 0.71
CA ASP A 47 13.21 -0.38 0.43
C ASP A 47 12.14 0.50 -0.23
N LEU A 48 11.21 -0.10 -0.99
CA LEU A 48 10.08 0.62 -1.58
C LEU A 48 9.20 1.22 -0.48
N PHE A 49 8.84 0.43 0.53
CA PHE A 49 8.04 0.89 1.66
C PHE A 49 8.77 1.93 2.49
N LEU A 50 10.06 1.72 2.78
CA LEU A 50 10.84 2.68 3.55
C LEU A 50 10.90 4.04 2.85
N LYS A 51 11.13 4.06 1.53
CA LYS A 51 11.14 5.30 0.75
C LYS A 51 9.78 5.98 0.74
N ALA A 52 8.69 5.23 0.55
CA ALA A 52 7.33 5.78 0.59
C ALA A 52 7.00 6.37 1.97
N LEU A 53 7.31 5.64 3.05
CA LEU A 53 7.09 6.07 4.43
C LEU A 53 7.97 7.26 4.85
N SER A 54 9.08 7.49 4.16
CA SER A 54 9.98 8.62 4.43
C SER A 54 9.54 9.92 3.75
N GLN A 55 8.49 9.89 2.92
CA GLN A 55 7.99 11.09 2.25
C GLN A 55 7.38 12.07 3.26
N PRO A 56 7.68 13.38 3.17
CA PRO A 56 7.09 14.38 4.05
C PRO A 56 5.55 14.34 4.03
N GLY A 57 4.95 14.32 5.22
CA GLY A 57 3.49 14.27 5.38
C GLY A 57 2.85 12.89 5.19
N CYS A 58 3.65 11.84 4.96
CA CYS A 58 3.14 10.47 4.88
C CYS A 58 2.62 10.00 6.24
N GLU A 59 1.35 9.61 6.29
CA GLU A 59 0.68 9.03 7.46
C GLU A 59 0.31 7.55 7.24
N GLY A 60 0.44 7.04 6.02
CA GLY A 60 0.17 5.65 5.69
C GLY A 60 0.47 5.31 4.24
N ILE A 61 0.11 4.09 3.86
CA ILE A 61 0.31 3.55 2.51
C ILE A 61 -1.04 3.09 1.95
N ALA A 62 -1.35 3.53 0.73
CA ALA A 62 -2.41 2.96 -0.08
C ALA A 62 -1.83 1.88 -1.02
N ILE A 63 -2.54 0.76 -1.12
CA ILE A 63 -2.28 -0.31 -2.08
C ILE A 63 -3.45 -0.29 -3.08
N VAL A 64 -3.16 0.09 -4.32
CA VAL A 64 -4.18 0.34 -5.35
C VAL A 64 -3.99 -0.67 -6.50
N PRO A 65 -5.04 -1.35 -6.97
CA PRO A 65 -4.91 -2.20 -8.14
C PRO A 65 -4.63 -1.37 -9.39
N GLY A 66 -3.69 -1.81 -10.22
CA GLY A 66 -3.36 -1.20 -11.51
C GLY A 66 -3.04 -2.25 -12.57
N TYR A 67 -2.75 -1.79 -13.79
CA TYR A 67 -2.22 -2.60 -14.87
C TYR A 67 -0.88 -2.04 -15.32
N ASN A 68 0.12 -2.89 -15.50
CA ASN A 68 1.37 -2.48 -16.12
C ASN A 68 1.24 -2.34 -17.64
N ALA A 69 2.32 -1.93 -18.29
CA ALA A 69 2.36 -1.74 -19.74
C ALA A 69 2.05 -3.01 -20.55
N ALA A 70 2.22 -4.20 -19.96
CA ALA A 70 1.88 -5.49 -20.56
C ALA A 70 0.42 -5.91 -20.31
N GLY A 71 -0.39 -5.09 -19.63
CA GLY A 71 -1.77 -5.39 -19.29
C GLY A 71 -1.92 -6.38 -18.14
N VAL A 72 -0.86 -6.63 -17.38
CA VAL A 72 -0.88 -7.54 -16.22
C VAL A 72 -1.27 -6.75 -14.98
N ARG A 73 -2.22 -7.29 -14.20
CA ARG A 73 -2.71 -6.66 -12.97
C ARG A 73 -1.61 -6.68 -11.90
N GLN A 74 -1.37 -5.54 -11.28
CA GLN A 74 -0.33 -5.29 -10.27
C GLN A 74 -0.84 -4.38 -9.15
N ALA A 75 -0.03 -4.21 -8.09
CA ALA A 75 -0.39 -3.45 -6.90
C ALA A 75 0.47 -2.20 -6.77
N ILE A 76 -0.12 -1.04 -7.10
CA ILE A 76 0.54 0.25 -6.99
C ILE A 76 0.60 0.66 -5.51
N ILE A 77 1.79 1.06 -5.06
CA ILE A 77 2.04 1.54 -3.70
C ILE A 77 2.19 3.05 -3.72
N VAL A 78 1.40 3.76 -2.90
CA VAL A 78 1.43 5.23 -2.80
C VAL A 78 1.39 5.66 -1.34
N ALA A 79 2.24 6.63 -0.97
CA ALA A 79 2.14 7.31 0.32
C ALA A 79 0.86 8.15 0.38
N VAL A 80 0.19 8.18 1.52
CA VAL A 80 -1.01 9.00 1.74
C VAL A 80 -0.83 9.94 2.92
N ASP A 81 -1.45 11.11 2.83
CA ASP A 81 -1.48 12.11 3.90
C ASP A 81 -2.56 11.80 4.97
N ALA A 82 -2.65 12.67 5.99
CA ALA A 82 -3.65 12.57 7.05
C ALA A 82 -5.11 12.62 6.55
N ASN A 83 -5.34 13.13 5.34
CA ASN A 83 -6.64 13.23 4.69
C ASN A 83 -6.91 12.05 3.73
N LYS A 84 -6.05 11.02 3.76
CA LYS A 84 -6.09 9.85 2.88
C LYS A 84 -5.87 10.19 1.41
N GLN A 85 -5.31 11.36 1.12
CA GLN A 85 -4.98 11.77 -0.25
C GLN A 85 -3.60 11.25 -0.63
N PRO A 86 -3.43 10.70 -1.83
CA PRO A 86 -2.12 10.34 -2.35
C PRO A 86 -1.17 11.52 -2.39
N ILE A 87 0.07 11.31 -1.96
CA ILE A 87 1.16 12.26 -2.13
C ILE A 87 1.82 11.95 -3.47
N TYR A 88 1.68 12.85 -4.44
CA TYR A 88 2.32 12.74 -5.76
C TYR A 88 3.56 13.62 -5.93
N GLN A 89 3.68 14.65 -5.09
CA GLN A 89 4.81 15.57 -5.06
C GLN A 89 4.93 16.18 -3.65
N TYR A 90 6.14 16.53 -3.24
CA TYR A 90 6.38 17.17 -1.95
C TYR A 90 7.45 18.26 -2.07
N ALA A 91 7.37 19.26 -1.20
CA ALA A 91 8.32 20.36 -1.15
C ALA A 91 9.56 19.96 -0.34
N VAL A 92 10.74 20.29 -0.86
CA VAL A 92 12.04 20.12 -0.18
C VAL A 92 12.75 21.46 -0.11
N VAL A 93 13.28 21.76 1.08
CA VAL A 93 14.14 22.93 1.27
C VAL A 93 15.59 22.49 1.04
N SER A 94 16.23 23.07 0.04
CA SER A 94 17.63 22.80 -0.27
C SER A 94 18.56 23.40 0.79
N ALA A 95 19.84 22.99 0.79
CA ALA A 95 20.84 23.54 1.69
C ALA A 95 21.09 25.05 1.50
N THR A 96 20.68 25.62 0.36
CA THR A 96 20.76 27.07 0.07
C THR A 96 19.50 27.84 0.48
N GLY A 97 18.49 27.15 1.02
CA GLY A 97 17.22 27.75 1.44
C GLY A 97 16.18 27.88 0.33
N GLU A 98 16.42 27.31 -0.84
CA GLU A 98 15.46 27.29 -1.93
C GLU A 98 14.41 26.19 -1.72
N ILE A 99 13.15 26.48 -2.07
CA ILE A 99 12.08 25.49 -2.05
C ILE A 99 11.96 24.89 -3.45
N THR A 100 12.12 23.57 -3.54
CA THR A 100 11.94 22.79 -4.78
C THR A 100 10.85 21.74 -4.58
N MET A 101 10.19 21.34 -5.67
CA MET A 101 9.20 20.26 -5.64
C MET A 101 9.86 18.98 -6.16
N GLU A 102 9.77 17.90 -5.39
CA GLU A 102 10.21 16.57 -5.80
C GLU A 102 9.00 15.67 -6.08
N GLU A 103 9.15 14.78 -7.05
CA GLU A 103 8.15 13.75 -7.36
C GLU A 103 8.14 12.69 -6.24
N ALA A 104 6.92 12.32 -5.81
CA ALA A 104 6.74 11.27 -4.84
C ALA A 104 6.98 9.89 -5.46
N LEU A 105 7.46 8.95 -4.63
CA LEU A 105 7.54 7.55 -5.04
C LEU A 105 6.11 6.99 -5.22
N VAL A 106 5.79 6.66 -6.47
CA VAL A 106 4.71 5.75 -6.84
C VAL A 106 5.35 4.44 -7.24
N GLY A 107 5.11 3.38 -6.48
CA GLY A 107 5.77 2.10 -6.64
C GLY A 107 4.95 1.07 -7.40
N ASP A 108 5.69 0.13 -8.02
CA ASP A 108 5.32 -1.16 -8.63
C ASP A 108 5.34 -1.25 -10.17
N ASP A 109 6.22 -2.13 -10.67
CA ASP A 109 6.10 -2.91 -11.93
C ASP A 109 6.54 -4.39 -11.72
N GLY A 110 6.68 -4.82 -10.45
CA GLY A 110 7.55 -5.91 -10.00
C GLY A 110 6.99 -7.34 -10.17
N THR A 111 7.73 -8.31 -9.63
CA THR A 111 7.44 -9.73 -9.82
C THR A 111 6.13 -10.15 -9.15
N ILE A 112 5.25 -10.76 -9.95
CA ILE A 112 4.05 -11.45 -9.47
C ILE A 112 4.42 -12.91 -9.17
N ASP A 113 4.06 -13.38 -7.99
CA ASP A 113 4.22 -14.78 -7.60
C ASP A 113 2.86 -15.50 -7.57
N ASN A 114 2.71 -16.52 -8.42
CA ASN A 114 1.50 -17.32 -8.55
C ASN A 114 1.52 -18.60 -7.69
N SER A 115 2.52 -18.78 -6.83
CA SER A 115 2.58 -19.95 -5.94
C SER A 115 1.48 -19.92 -4.86
N GLY A 116 1.02 -18.73 -4.48
CA GLY A 116 0.02 -18.52 -3.43
C GLY A 116 0.67 -18.25 -2.08
N TRP A 117 -0.01 -17.49 -1.21
CA TRP A 117 0.48 -17.23 0.15
C TRP A 117 0.40 -18.53 0.96
N GLY A 118 1.54 -19.00 1.48
CA GLY A 118 1.57 -20.10 2.43
C GLY A 118 1.60 -21.48 1.77
N SER A 119 1.72 -21.56 0.45
CA SER A 119 2.11 -22.79 -0.26
C SER A 119 3.61 -23.04 -0.09
N GLY A 120 4.05 -23.15 1.17
CA GLY A 120 5.27 -23.90 1.43
C GLY A 120 5.08 -25.30 0.83
N LYS A 121 6.05 -25.74 0.05
CA LYS A 121 6.28 -27.18 -0.05
C LYS A 121 6.59 -27.72 1.35
#